data_AF-A0A1F6BUY5-F1
#
_entry.id   AF-A0A1F6BUY5-F1
#
_cell.length_a   1.000
_cell.length_b   1.000
_cell.length_c   1.000
_cell.angle_alpha   90.00
_cell.angle_beta   90.00
_cell.angle_gamma   90.00
#
_symmetry.space_group_name_H-M   'P 1'
#
loop_
_entity.id
_entity.type
_entity.pdbx_description
1 polymer ?
#
loop_
_entity_poly.entity_id
_entity_poly.type
_entity_poly.pdbx_seq_one_letter_code
_entity_poly.pdbx_strand_id
1 'polypeptide(L)'
;MSKTSRKNFDGEFRKEIWKVFWAEIARARKTGPAGFLSRFLTEEERIVLEKRLAALYFLKRGESLRETGKKADVAKKTVIFIKRGLKQLNYKRRVYSKTPGKSKLKQ
;
A
#
# COMPACT_ATOMS: atom_id res chain seq x y z
N MET A 1 12.00 -11.58 -10.73
CA MET A 1 10.59 -11.60 -10.27
C MET A 1 9.78 -12.33 -11.32
N SER A 2 9.13 -13.43 -10.95
CA SER A 2 8.22 -14.16 -11.85
C SER A 2 7.10 -13.23 -12.33
N LYS A 3 6.66 -13.38 -13.59
CA LYS A 3 5.49 -12.65 -14.10
C LYS A 3 4.28 -13.07 -13.27
N THR A 4 3.81 -12.20 -12.37
CA THR A 4 2.57 -12.42 -11.64
C THR A 4 1.41 -12.30 -12.62
N SER A 5 0.88 -13.44 -13.07
CA SER A 5 -0.28 -13.48 -13.93
C SER A 5 -1.53 -13.08 -13.14
N ARG A 6 -2.37 -12.22 -13.72
CA ARG A 6 -3.72 -11.92 -13.21
C ARG A 6 -4.81 -12.66 -13.98
N LYS A 7 -4.42 -13.66 -14.78
CA LYS A 7 -5.37 -14.49 -15.51
C LYS A 7 -6.32 -15.13 -14.48
N ASN A 8 -7.63 -14.96 -14.69
CA ASN A 8 -8.71 -15.41 -13.80
C ASN A 8 -8.93 -14.61 -12.50
N PHE A 9 -8.33 -13.41 -12.35
CA PHE A 9 -8.65 -12.48 -11.27
C PHE A 9 -9.51 -11.33 -11.79
N ASP A 10 -10.76 -11.64 -12.13
CA ASP A 10 -11.73 -10.60 -12.47
C ASP A 10 -12.05 -9.68 -11.27
N GLY A 11 -12.73 -8.58 -11.54
CA GLY A 11 -13.02 -7.55 -10.53
C GLY A 11 -13.93 -8.03 -9.41
N GLU A 12 -14.82 -8.99 -9.67
CA GLU A 12 -15.81 -9.50 -8.70
C GLU A 12 -15.21 -10.57 -7.80
N PHE A 13 -14.55 -11.57 -8.39
CA PHE A 13 -13.81 -12.59 -7.68
C PHE A 13 -12.75 -11.98 -6.76
N ARG A 14 -12.08 -10.92 -7.20
CA ARG A 14 -11.13 -10.20 -6.36
C ARG A 14 -11.78 -9.61 -5.11
N LYS A 15 -13.00 -9.07 -5.20
CA LYS A 15 -13.72 -8.53 -4.03
C LYS A 15 -14.07 -9.64 -3.05
N GLU A 16 -14.54 -10.78 -3.54
CA GLU A 16 -14.87 -11.94 -2.70
C GLU A 16 -13.64 -12.49 -1.97
N ILE A 17 -12.49 -12.62 -2.66
CA ILE A 17 -11.23 -13.03 -2.02
C ILE A 17 -10.86 -12.08 -0.88
N TRP A 18 -10.96 -10.77 -1.10
CA TRP A 18 -10.65 -9.80 -0.05
C TRP A 18 -11.62 -9.88 1.13
N LYS A 19 -12.92 -10.13 0.90
CA LYS A 19 -13.88 -10.36 2.00
C LYS A 19 -13.48 -11.55 2.86
N VAL A 20 -13.12 -12.68 2.25
CA VAL A 20 -12.65 -13.88 2.96
C VAL A 20 -11.40 -13.57 3.78
N PHE A 21 -10.42 -12.88 3.18
CA PHE A 21 -9.19 -12.50 3.87
C PHE A 21 -9.46 -11.63 5.11
N TRP A 22 -10.34 -10.63 5.01
CA TRP A 22 -10.70 -9.78 6.14
C TRP A 22 -11.46 -10.52 7.24
N ALA A 23 -12.31 -11.47 6.88
CA ALA A 23 -13.01 -12.33 7.84
C ALA A 23 -12.02 -13.20 8.64
N GLU A 24 -11.02 -13.76 7.97
CA GLU A 24 -9.98 -14.55 8.62
C GLU A 24 -9.08 -13.69 9.53
N ILE A 25 -8.72 -12.48 9.12
CA ILE A 25 -8.03 -11.51 10.00
C ILE A 25 -8.85 -11.21 11.25
N ALA A 26 -10.17 -11.00 11.11
CA ALA A 26 -11.04 -10.69 12.23
C ALA A 26 -11.08 -11.83 13.26
N ARG A 27 -11.09 -13.08 12.78
CA ARG A 27 -11.03 -14.30 13.61
C ARG A 27 -9.68 -14.44 14.32
N ALA A 28 -8.59 -14.12 13.64
CA ALA A 28 -7.23 -14.24 14.15
C ALA A 28 -6.85 -13.23 15.25
N ARG A 29 -7.71 -12.25 15.57
CA ARG A 29 -7.45 -11.26 16.63
C ARG A 29 -7.08 -11.86 17.99
N LYS A 30 -7.47 -13.11 18.26
CA LYS A 30 -7.14 -13.83 19.51
C LYS A 30 -5.72 -14.38 19.56
N THR A 31 -5.13 -14.77 18.43
CA THR A 31 -3.82 -15.44 18.34
C THR A 31 -2.69 -14.49 17.93
N GLY A 32 -3.02 -13.24 17.57
CA GLY A 32 -2.07 -12.27 17.07
C GLY A 32 -1.75 -12.44 15.57
N PRO A 33 -1.20 -11.39 14.93
CA PRO A 33 -1.02 -11.35 13.48
C PRO A 33 0.02 -12.35 12.95
N ALA A 34 1.04 -12.70 13.75
CA ALA A 34 2.14 -13.55 13.31
C ALA A 34 1.70 -14.99 12.97
N GLY A 35 0.87 -15.60 13.84
CA GLY A 35 0.35 -16.96 13.63
C GLY A 35 -0.74 -17.06 12.56
N PHE A 36 -1.36 -15.92 12.20
CA PHE A 36 -2.25 -15.85 11.06
C PHE A 36 -1.47 -15.75 9.75
N LEU A 37 -0.51 -14.83 9.69
CA LEU A 37 0.27 -14.59 8.47
C LEU A 37 1.09 -15.81 8.06
N SER A 38 1.55 -16.62 9.00
CA SER A 38 2.28 -17.88 8.71
C SER A 38 1.46 -18.92 7.94
N ARG A 39 0.12 -18.81 7.93
CA ARG A 39 -0.75 -19.73 7.17
C ARG A 39 -0.84 -19.38 5.69
N PHE A 40 -0.56 -18.13 5.34
CA PHE A 40 -0.77 -17.59 3.98
C PHE A 40 0.51 -17.14 3.30
N LEU A 41 1.54 -16.83 4.07
CA LEU A 41 2.80 -16.30 3.59
C LEU A 41 3.93 -17.25 3.95
N THR A 42 4.85 -17.42 3.02
CA THR A 42 6.14 -18.06 3.31
C THR A 42 6.95 -17.22 4.30
N GLU A 43 8.01 -17.80 4.85
CA GLU A 43 8.93 -17.05 5.72
C GLU A 43 9.54 -15.83 5.02
N GLU A 44 10.00 -16.00 3.77
CA GLU A 44 10.54 -14.90 2.97
C GLU A 44 9.51 -13.79 2.74
N GLU A 45 8.27 -14.16 2.42
CA GLU A 45 7.18 -13.20 2.22
C GLU A 45 6.83 -12.44 3.51
N ARG A 46 6.87 -13.12 4.66
CA ARG A 46 6.69 -12.50 5.97
C ARG A 46 7.80 -11.50 6.27
N ILE A 47 9.06 -11.87 6.06
CA ILE A 47 10.20 -10.97 6.25
C ILE A 47 10.05 -9.72 5.36
N VAL A 48 9.66 -9.91 4.09
CA VAL A 48 9.43 -8.78 3.17
C VAL A 48 8.29 -7.89 3.66
N LEU A 49 7.20 -8.46 4.17
CA LEU A 49 6.09 -7.70 4.73
C LEU A 49 6.52 -6.92 5.98
N GLU A 50 7.23 -7.55 6.90
CA GLU A 50 7.75 -6.94 8.13
C GLU A 50 8.68 -5.76 7.83
N LYS A 51 9.64 -5.93 6.91
CA LYS A 51 10.52 -4.83 6.48
C LYS A 51 9.75 -3.65 5.90
N ARG A 52 8.68 -3.91 5.13
CA ARG A 52 7.82 -2.84 4.60
C ARG A 52 7.00 -2.15 5.70
N LEU A 53 6.52 -2.90 6.70
CA LEU A 53 5.83 -2.34 7.86
C LEU A 53 6.79 -1.52 8.74
N ALA A 54 8.03 -1.97 8.92
CA ALA A 54 9.07 -1.20 9.60
C ALA A 54 9.37 0.12 8.88
N ALA A 55 9.48 0.09 7.54
CA ALA A 55 9.65 1.29 6.75
C ALA A 55 8.46 2.27 6.92
N LEU A 56 7.23 1.75 6.93
CA LEU A 56 6.03 2.53 7.22
C LEU A 56 6.08 3.17 8.62
N TYR A 57 6.52 2.42 9.62
CA TYR A 57 6.67 2.89 11.00
C TYR A 57 7.69 4.05 11.11
N PHE A 58 8.88 3.90 10.53
CA PHE A 58 9.90 4.95 10.55
C PHE A 58 9.47 6.21 9.78
N LEU A 59 8.82 6.05 8.62
CA LEU A 59 8.28 7.18 7.87
C LEU A 59 7.23 7.96 8.67
N LYS A 60 6.37 7.28 9.43
CA LYS A 60 5.37 7.94 10.29
C LYS A 60 6.01 8.70 11.46
N ARG A 61 7.20 8.30 11.91
CA ARG A 61 8.00 9.00 12.92
C ARG A 61 8.83 10.17 12.36
N GLY A 62 8.74 10.45 11.06
CA GLY A 62 9.43 11.59 10.44
C GLY A 62 10.84 11.30 9.94
N GLU A 63 11.27 10.03 9.96
CA GLU A 63 12.61 9.63 9.51
C GLU A 63 12.82 9.93 8.01
N SER A 64 14.06 10.23 7.63
CA SER A 64 14.38 10.48 6.23
C SER A 64 14.25 9.22 5.38
N LEU A 65 14.13 9.38 4.06
CA LEU A 65 14.09 8.23 3.12
C LEU A 65 15.34 7.35 3.24
N ARG A 66 16.50 7.97 3.51
CA ARG A 66 17.79 7.29 3.61
C ARG A 66 17.89 6.49 4.90
N GLU A 67 17.55 7.09 6.03
CA GLU A 67 17.57 6.42 7.33
C GLU A 67 16.55 5.30 7.40
N THR A 68 15.35 5.53 6.85
CA THR A 68 14.32 4.49 6.75
C THR A 68 14.85 3.28 5.96
N GLY A 69 15.48 3.52 4.80
CA GLY A 69 16.04 2.44 3.99
C GLY A 69 17.11 1.64 4.73
N LYS A 70 17.96 2.32 5.51
CA LYS A 70 19.01 1.69 6.31
C LYS A 70 18.43 0.89 7.49
N LYS A 71 17.50 1.47 8.25
CA LYS A 71 16.92 0.85 9.46
C LYS A 71 15.98 -0.32 9.13
N ALA A 72 15.20 -0.21 8.06
CA ALA A 72 14.24 -1.23 7.66
C ALA A 72 14.78 -2.22 6.61
N ASP A 73 16.06 -2.08 6.23
CA ASP A 73 16.73 -2.91 5.22
C ASP A 73 15.90 -3.06 3.92
N VAL A 74 15.48 -1.92 3.37
CA VAL A 74 14.68 -1.87 2.13
C VAL A 74 15.25 -0.86 1.16
N ALA A 75 15.23 -1.24 -0.12
CA ALA A 75 15.64 -0.38 -1.22
C ALA A 75 14.86 0.95 -1.19
N LYS A 76 15.57 2.05 -1.50
CA LYS A 76 15.01 3.42 -1.56
C LYS A 76 13.71 3.49 -2.39
N LYS A 77 13.64 2.74 -3.50
CA LYS A 77 12.44 2.66 -4.36
C LYS A 77 11.19 2.17 -3.59
N THR A 78 11.36 1.20 -2.70
CA THR A 78 10.29 0.65 -1.85
C THR A 78 9.84 1.68 -0.83
N VAL A 79 10.78 2.39 -0.21
CA VAL A 79 10.48 3.47 0.74
C VAL A 79 9.69 4.59 0.06
N ILE A 80 10.07 4.98 -1.16
CA ILE A 80 9.32 5.97 -1.96
C ILE A 80 7.92 5.46 -2.29
N PHE A 81 7.77 4.20 -2.70
CA PHE A 81 6.48 3.58 -2.99
C PHE A 81 5.55 3.65 -1.76
N ILE A 82 6.06 3.25 -0.58
CA ILE A 82 5.31 3.30 0.69
C ILE A 82 4.94 4.74 1.04
N LYS A 83 5.89 5.69 0.96
CA LYS A 83 5.64 7.11 1.21
C LYS A 83 4.59 7.71 0.27
N ARG A 84 4.57 7.30 -1.00
CA ARG A 84 3.54 7.72 -1.97
C ARG A 84 2.16 7.17 -1.61
N GLY A 85 2.08 5.90 -1.21
CA GLY A 85 0.84 5.30 -0.71
C GLY A 85 0.28 6.03 0.52
N LEU A 86 1.15 6.38 1.48
CA LEU A 86 0.78 7.25 2.61
C LEU A 86 0.23 8.61 2.18
N LYS A 87 0.86 9.26 1.19
CA LYS A 87 0.40 10.56 0.68
C LYS A 87 -0.96 10.49 -0.01
N GLN A 88 -1.27 9.38 -0.69
CA GLN A 88 -2.57 9.20 -1.35
C GLN A 88 -3.73 9.15 -0.36
N LEU A 89 -3.51 8.62 0.85
CA LEU A 89 -4.52 8.67 1.93
C LEU A 89 -4.88 10.10 2.35
N ASN A 90 -3.96 11.06 2.17
CA ASN A 90 -4.13 12.47 2.55
C ASN A 90 -4.32 13.42 1.35
N TYR A 91 -4.41 12.90 0.12
CA TYR A 91 -4.57 13.76 -1.05
C TYR A 91 -6.02 14.22 -1.18
N LYS A 92 -6.37 15.32 -0.51
CA LYS A 92 -7.54 16.12 -0.91
C LYS A 92 -7.29 16.55 -2.36
N ARG A 93 -8.13 16.09 -3.30
CA ARG A 93 -8.09 16.59 -4.69
C ARG A 93 -8.10 18.11 -4.64
N ARG A 94 -7.05 18.75 -5.16
CA ARG A 94 -7.11 20.19 -5.43
C ARG A 94 -8.21 20.39 -6.47
N VAL A 95 -9.34 20.94 -6.03
CA VAL A 95 -10.37 21.46 -6.94
C VAL A 95 -9.76 22.69 -7.58
N TYR A 96 -9.18 22.53 -8.76
CA TYR A 96 -8.83 23.69 -9.58
C TYR A 96 -10.15 24.35 -9.97
N SER A 97 -10.33 25.61 -9.57
CA SER A 97 -11.44 26.44 -10.04
C SER A 97 -11.45 26.38 -11.55
N LYS A 98 -12.63 26.09 -12.15
CA LYS A 98 -12.82 26.08 -13.59
C LYS A 98 -12.25 27.38 -14.15
N THR A 99 -11.24 27.29 -15.00
CA THR A 99 -10.73 28.42 -15.77
C THR A 99 -11.92 29.04 -16.50
N PRO A 100 -12.20 30.35 -16.36
CA PRO A 100 -13.29 30.98 -17.09
C PRO A 100 -13.02 30.79 -18.58
N GLY A 101 -13.97 30.14 -19.27
CA GLY A 101 -13.87 29.87 -20.69
C GLY A 101 -13.69 31.18 -21.46
N LYS A 102 -12.72 31.21 -22.37
CA LYS A 102 -12.54 32.33 -23.30
C LYS A 102 -13.87 32.62 -23.99
N SER A 103 -14.50 33.75 -23.67
CA SER A 103 -15.64 34.27 -24.42
C SER A 103 -15.17 34.51 -25.86
N LYS A 104 -15.78 33.81 -26.82
CA LYS A 104 -15.59 34.11 -28.25
C LYS A 104 -16.06 35.55 -28.48
N LEU A 105 -15.12 36.46 -28.75
CA LEU A 105 -15.41 37.75 -29.35
C LEU A 105 -16.06 37.47 -30.71
N LYS A 106 -17.34 37.84 -30.85
CA LYS A 106 -17.98 38.03 -32.14
C LYS A 106 -17.54 39.39 -32.68
N GLN A 107 -16.93 39.40 -33.85
CA GLN A 107 -17.01 40.47 -34.83
C GLN A 107 -17.34 39.83 -36.16
#